data_AF-A0A3D0YI09-F1
#
_entry.id   AF-A0A3D0YI09-F1
#
_cell.length_a   1.000
_cell.length_b   1.000
_cell.length_c   1.000
_cell.angle_alpha   90.00
_cell.angle_beta   90.00
_cell.angle_gamma   90.00
#
_symmetry.space_group_name_H-M   'P 1'
#
loop_
_entity.id
_entity.type
_entity.pdbx_description
1 polymer ?
#
loop_
_entity_poly.entity_id
_entity_poly.type
_entity_poly.pdbx_seq_one_letter_code
_entity_poly.pdbx_strand_id
1 'polypeptide(L)'
;MKQNKIIVAVHPDEQVRRKIIQRILVKLSFANTPTDASKLIRPTVHDFDLAECYYVCAATYNLRDSPITRQRLFELAARGIAVIIGTKRLQAEFEFISEAVYE
;
A
#
# COMPACT_ATOMS: atom_id res chain seq x y z
N MET A 1 -11.40 -11.19 12.60
CA MET A 1 -10.52 -10.09 13.05
C MET A 1 -10.02 -9.36 11.81
N LYS A 2 -10.25 -8.04 11.67
CA LYS A 2 -9.55 -7.24 10.65
C LYS A 2 -8.05 -7.40 10.94
N GLN A 3 -7.32 -8.05 10.05
CA GLN A 3 -5.85 -8.03 10.15
C GLN A 3 -5.44 -6.61 9.76
N ASN A 4 -5.01 -5.84 10.76
CA ASN A 4 -4.46 -4.49 10.60
C ASN A 4 -3.05 -4.56 9.98
N LYS A 5 -2.94 -5.25 8.84
CA LYS A 5 -1.72 -5.45 8.07
C LYS A 5 -1.66 -4.45 6.94
N ILE A 6 -0.43 -4.14 6.52
CA ILE A 6 -0.24 -3.38 5.28
C ILE A 6 -0.55 -4.29 4.09
N ILE A 7 -1.24 -3.78 3.07
CA ILE A 7 -1.50 -4.52 1.84
C ILE A 7 -0.39 -4.18 0.85
N VAL A 8 0.24 -5.21 0.28
CA VAL A 8 1.40 -5.05 -0.58
C VAL A 8 1.12 -5.62 -1.97
N ALA A 9 1.02 -4.75 -2.97
CA ALA A 9 0.94 -5.15 -4.38
C ALA A 9 2.34 -5.51 -4.90
N VAL A 10 2.58 -6.78 -5.20
CA VAL A 10 3.91 -7.28 -5.57
C VAL A 10 3.97 -7.58 -7.06
N HIS A 11 4.74 -6.78 -7.81
CA HIS A 11 5.04 -7.05 -9.21
C HIS A 11 6.26 -6.23 -9.68
N PRO A 12 7.15 -6.75 -10.57
CA PRO A 12 8.27 -5.98 -11.09
C PRO A 12 7.85 -4.74 -11.89
N ASP A 13 6.82 -4.85 -12.73
CA ASP A 13 6.25 -3.73 -13.50
C ASP A 13 5.31 -2.86 -12.65
N GLU A 14 5.54 -1.54 -12.66
CA GLU A 14 4.71 -0.55 -11.97
C GLU A 14 3.28 -0.49 -12.50
N GLN A 15 3.07 -0.63 -13.81
CA GLN A 15 1.72 -0.54 -14.38
C GLN A 15 0.84 -1.67 -13.87
N VAL A 16 1.40 -2.86 -13.75
CA VAL A 16 0.70 -4.01 -13.14
C VAL A 16 0.46 -3.77 -11.65
N ARG A 17 1.45 -3.25 -10.89
CA ARG A 17 1.23 -2.87 -9.47
C ARG A 17 0.07 -1.88 -9.32
N ARG A 18 0.01 -0.85 -10.17
CA ARG A 18 -1.10 0.13 -10.17
C ARG A 18 -2.45 -0.54 -10.42
N LYS A 19 -2.54 -1.49 -11.37
CA LYS A 19 -3.78 -2.26 -11.62
C LYS A 19 -4.19 -3.10 -10.42
N ILE A 20 -3.23 -3.76 -9.75
CA ILE A 20 -3.49 -4.53 -8.53
C ILE A 20 -4.03 -3.59 -7.44
N ILE A 21 -3.38 -2.45 -7.21
CA ILE A 21 -3.81 -1.44 -6.23
C ILE A 21 -5.21 -0.89 -6.56
N GLN A 22 -5.52 -0.62 -7.82
CA GLN A 22 -6.86 -0.20 -8.24
C GLN A 22 -7.93 -1.24 -7.88
N ARG A 23 -7.67 -2.53 -8.16
CA ARG A 23 -8.58 -3.63 -7.78
C ARG A 23 -8.78 -3.69 -6.26
N ILE A 24 -7.70 -3.53 -5.49
CA ILE A 24 -7.76 -3.49 -4.02
C ILE A 24 -8.63 -2.32 -3.54
N LEU A 25 -8.43 -1.13 -4.09
CA LEU A 25 -9.20 0.07 -3.71
C LEU A 25 -10.69 -0.07 -4.01
N VAL A 26 -11.05 -0.66 -5.15
CA VAL A 26 -12.45 -0.95 -5.48
C VAL A 26 -13.03 -1.99 -4.53
N LYS A 27 -12.29 -3.07 -4.23
CA LYS A 27 -12.70 -4.12 -3.29
C LYS A 27 -12.90 -3.58 -1.87
N LEU A 28 -12.10 -2.60 -1.45
CA LEU A 28 -12.20 -1.93 -0.16
C LEU A 28 -13.18 -0.74 -0.15
N SER A 29 -13.91 -0.51 -1.25
CA SER A 29 -14.88 0.58 -1.39
C SER A 29 -14.29 1.99 -1.22
N PHE A 30 -12.99 2.17 -1.47
CA PHE A 30 -12.37 3.50 -1.58
C PHE A 30 -12.76 4.20 -2.90
N ALA A 31 -13.12 3.43 -3.91
CA ALA A 31 -13.55 3.93 -5.22
C ALA A 31 -14.56 2.98 -5.85
N ASN A 32 -15.46 3.52 -6.68
CA ASN A 32 -16.45 2.72 -7.41
C ASN A 32 -15.89 2.15 -8.72
N THR A 33 -14.92 2.84 -9.34
CA THR A 33 -14.30 2.45 -10.60
C THR A 33 -12.77 2.41 -10.50
N PRO A 34 -12.08 1.60 -11.32
CA PRO A 34 -10.61 1.63 -11.39
C PRO A 34 -10.05 3.01 -11.76
N THR A 35 -10.77 3.77 -12.59
CA THR A 35 -10.40 5.12 -13.00
C THR A 35 -10.39 6.08 -11.81
N ASP A 36 -11.40 6.01 -10.95
CA ASP A 36 -11.45 6.81 -9.72
C ASP A 36 -10.40 6.36 -8.71
N ALA A 37 -10.19 5.04 -8.58
CA ALA A 37 -9.13 4.49 -7.74
C ALA A 37 -7.75 5.03 -8.14
N SER A 38 -7.50 5.20 -9.46
CA SER A 38 -6.24 5.73 -9.98
C SER A 38 -5.90 7.12 -9.41
N LYS A 39 -6.90 7.95 -9.13
CA LYS A 39 -6.71 9.31 -8.60
C LYS A 39 -6.20 9.31 -7.15
N LEU A 40 -6.45 8.23 -6.41
CA LEU A 40 -6.05 8.04 -5.02
C LEU A 40 -4.61 7.51 -4.89
N ILE A 41 -4.05 6.94 -5.97
CA ILE A 41 -2.71 6.36 -5.97
C ILE A 41 -1.68 7.45 -6.19
N ARG A 42 -0.70 7.54 -5.30
CA ARG A 42 0.48 8.39 -5.47
C ARG A 42 1.69 7.57 -5.91
N PRO A 43 2.67 8.17 -6.60
CA PRO A 43 3.90 7.49 -6.98
C PRO A 43 4.64 6.84 -5.80
N THR A 44 4.81 7.57 -4.70
CA THR A 44 5.58 7.13 -3.54
C THR A 44 4.88 7.44 -2.22
N VAL A 45 5.31 6.78 -1.14
CA VAL A 45 4.84 7.04 0.23
C VAL A 45 5.25 8.41 0.74
N HIS A 46 6.28 9.02 0.15
CA HIS A 46 6.76 10.36 0.49
C HIS A 46 5.83 11.48 -0.02
N ASP A 47 4.87 11.15 -0.89
CA ASP A 47 3.85 12.09 -1.38
C ASP A 47 2.72 12.31 -0.36
N PHE A 48 2.77 11.62 0.79
CA PHE A 48 1.78 11.70 1.86
C PHE A 48 2.39 12.33 3.11
N ASP A 49 1.60 13.18 3.78
CA ASP A 49 1.86 13.53 5.17
C ASP A 49 1.37 12.38 6.07
N LEU A 50 2.31 11.55 6.54
CA LEU A 50 2.01 10.38 7.37
C LEU A 50 1.45 10.74 8.76
N ALA A 51 1.52 12.01 9.19
CA ALA A 51 0.93 12.45 10.44
C ALA A 51 -0.59 12.68 10.34
N GLU A 52 -1.05 13.16 9.18
CA GLU A 52 -2.44 13.60 8.98
C GLU A 52 -3.23 12.76 7.96
N CYS A 53 -2.57 11.79 7.29
CA CYS A 53 -3.24 11.00 6.26
C CYS A 53 -4.34 10.07 6.81
N TYR A 54 -5.45 9.98 6.09
CA TYR A 54 -6.55 9.04 6.37
C TYR A 54 -6.39 7.69 5.65
N TYR A 55 -5.48 7.61 4.69
CA TYR A 55 -5.08 6.41 3.98
C TYR A 55 -3.72 6.63 3.31
N VAL A 56 -3.03 5.55 2.97
CA VAL A 56 -1.79 5.60 2.18
C VAL A 56 -1.93 4.64 1.01
N CYS A 57 -1.77 5.15 -0.22
CA CYS A 57 -1.83 4.37 -1.45
C CYS A 57 -0.68 4.77 -2.36
N ALA A 58 0.42 4.01 -2.31
CA ALA A 58 1.62 4.30 -3.09
C ALA A 58 1.90 3.21 -4.13
N ALA A 59 2.21 3.58 -5.37
CA ALA A 59 2.53 2.66 -6.45
C ALA A 59 3.89 1.96 -6.28
N THR A 60 4.82 2.65 -5.61
CA THR A 60 6.19 2.16 -5.42
C THR A 60 6.72 2.54 -4.04
N TYR A 61 7.14 1.53 -3.29
CA TYR A 61 7.92 1.67 -2.07
C TYR A 61 8.74 0.39 -1.82
N ASN A 62 9.97 0.57 -1.37
CA ASN A 62 10.79 -0.54 -0.88
C ASN A 62 10.88 -0.42 0.64
N LEU A 63 10.40 -1.47 1.32
CA LEU A 63 10.34 -1.54 2.78
C LEU A 63 11.71 -1.43 3.45
N ARG A 64 12.81 -1.71 2.71
CA ARG A 64 14.18 -1.58 3.23
C ARG A 64 14.76 -0.17 3.14
N ASP A 65 14.17 0.73 2.35
CA ASP A 65 14.79 2.02 2.06
C ASP A 65 14.85 2.93 3.29
N SER A 66 13.78 2.96 4.09
CA SER A 66 13.68 3.84 5.28
C SER A 66 13.02 3.12 6.45
N PRO A 67 13.78 2.75 7.50
CA PRO A 67 13.24 2.13 8.70
C PRO A 67 12.19 3.00 9.40
N ILE A 68 12.40 4.32 9.42
CA ILE A 68 11.50 5.29 10.08
C ILE A 68 10.17 5.35 9.34
N THR A 69 10.21 5.51 8.01
CA THR A 69 9.00 5.56 7.17
C THR A 69 8.23 4.24 7.28
N ARG A 70 8.94 3.11 7.21
CA ARG A 70 8.34 1.78 7.40
C ARG A 70 7.64 1.65 8.76
N GLN A 71 8.28 2.09 9.85
CA GLN A 71 7.66 2.05 11.17
C GLN A 71 6.35 2.87 11.20
N ARG A 72 6.35 4.08 10.62
CA ARG A 72 5.14 4.91 10.52
C ARG A 72 4.02 4.23 9.75
N LEU A 73 4.33 3.57 8.63
CA LEU A 73 3.34 2.81 7.86
C LEU A 73 2.72 1.67 8.69
N PHE A 74 3.51 0.98 9.52
CA PHE A 74 2.99 -0.04 10.42
C PHE A 74 2.15 0.54 11.55
N GLU A 75 2.53 1.69 12.11
CA GLU A 75 1.73 2.39 13.12
C GLU A 75 0.37 2.80 12.55
N LEU A 76 0.33 3.30 11.31
CA LEU A 76 -0.92 3.64 10.61
C LEU A 76 -1.80 2.39 10.42
N ALA A 77 -1.23 1.29 9.91
CA ALA A 77 -1.96 0.04 9.75
C ALA A 77 -2.51 -0.47 11.10
N ALA A 78 -1.70 -0.44 12.16
CA ALA A 78 -2.09 -0.84 13.51
C ALA A 78 -3.26 0.01 14.06
N ARG A 79 -3.30 1.31 13.73
CA ARG A 79 -4.42 2.23 14.04
C ARG A 79 -5.69 1.97 13.23
N GLY A 80 -5.64 1.04 12.26
CA GLY A 80 -6.76 0.72 11.37
C GLY A 80 -6.86 1.61 10.14
N ILE A 81 -5.83 2.41 9.85
CA ILE A 81 -5.72 3.19 8.62
C ILE A 81 -5.32 2.26 7.48
N ALA A 82 -5.97 2.40 6.33
CA ALA A 82 -5.65 1.59 5.16
C ALA A 82 -4.30 2.00 4.58
N VAL A 83 -3.37 1.05 4.51
CA VAL A 83 -2.04 1.24 3.94
C VAL A 83 -1.85 0.22 2.83
N ILE A 84 -1.75 0.72 1.60
CA ILE A 84 -1.58 -0.06 0.38
C ILE A 84 -0.33 0.44 -0.33
N ILE A 85 0.65 -0.44 -0.49
CA ILE A 85 1.94 -0.10 -1.12
C ILE A 85 2.26 -1.06 -2.26
N GLY A 86 2.84 -0.55 -3.33
CA GLY A 86 3.39 -1.37 -4.40
C GLY A 86 4.88 -1.62 -4.20
N THR A 87 5.34 -2.85 -4.37
CA THR A 87 6.76 -3.18 -4.33
C THR A 87 7.16 -4.15 -5.43
N LYS A 88 8.42 -4.11 -5.86
CA LYS A 88 8.94 -5.03 -6.88
C LYS A 88 9.02 -6.45 -6.37
N ARG A 89 9.42 -6.61 -5.11
CA ARG A 89 9.56 -7.90 -4.42
C ARG A 89 9.34 -7.68 -2.94
N LEU A 90 8.44 -8.46 -2.34
CA LEU A 90 8.29 -8.49 -0.89
C LEU A 90 9.42 -9.32 -0.29
N GLN A 91 10.10 -8.76 0.71
CA GLN A 91 11.13 -9.48 1.45
C GLN A 91 10.50 -10.35 2.54
N ALA A 92 11.03 -11.55 2.74
CA ALA A 92 10.51 -12.54 3.69
C ALA A 92 10.35 -12.00 5.11
N GLU A 93 11.25 -11.11 5.53
CA GLU A 93 11.23 -10.45 6.84
C GLU A 93 9.98 -9.58 7.08
N PHE A 94 9.25 -9.20 6.04
CA PHE A 94 8.04 -8.36 6.16
C PHE A 94 6.74 -9.11 5.83
N GLU A 95 6.80 -10.39 5.44
CA GLU A 95 5.62 -11.17 5.06
C GLU A 95 4.63 -11.35 6.23
N PHE A 96 5.13 -11.51 7.46
CA PHE A 96 4.26 -11.74 8.62
C PHE A 96 3.32 -10.56 8.94
N ILE A 97 3.75 -9.33 8.63
CA ILE A 97 3.04 -8.06 8.86
C ILE A 97 2.39 -7.48 7.60
N SER A 98 2.54 -8.18 6.47
CA SER A 98 2.01 -7.77 5.18
C SER A 98 0.95 -8.74 4.69
N GLU A 99 -0.04 -8.23 3.98
CA GLU A 99 -0.93 -9.00 3.13
C GLU A 99 -0.45 -8.82 1.68
N ALA A 100 0.29 -9.79 1.17
CA ALA A 100 0.81 -9.75 -0.19
C ALA A 100 -0.31 -10.07 -1.20
N VAL A 101 -0.46 -9.21 -2.20
CA VAL A 101 -1.37 -9.39 -3.32
C VAL A 101 -0.55 -9.43 -4.60
N TYR A 102 -0.66 -10.55 -5.30
CA TYR A 102 -0.06 -10.79 -6.61
C TYR A 102 -1.13 -10.61 -7.70
N GLU A 103 -0.71 -10.61 -8.96
CA GLU A 103 -1.64 -10.53 -10.10
C GLU A 103 -2.60 -11.71 -10.19
#